data_AF-A0A4Q3ZB46-F1
#
_entry.id   AF-A0A4Q3ZB46-F1
#
_cell.length_a   1.000
_cell.length_b   1.000
_cell.length_c   1.000
_cell.angle_alpha   90.00
_cell.angle_beta   90.00
_cell.angle_gamma   90.00
#
_symmetry.space_group_name_H-M   'P 1'
#
loop_
_entity.id
_entity.type
_entity.pdbx_description
1 polymer ?
#
loop_
_entity_poly.entity_id
_entity_poly.type
_entity_poly.pdbx_seq_one_letter_code
_entity_poly.pdbx_strand_id
1 'polypeptide(L)'
;MNRRDFLVTGSTGAILAAAGTAGAQGSMPMQSPWDWTDEHGPASFLRTDPDPLENEFEKYPRCPYCGMVREMWSHTRHLIVYEDDAVDGTCSLHCAAISLSINMDRGPKTIYAGDAGADAEIKPLADSAGMTYVIDPSKMGTMTRVSKWAYADPDKAEAAASAAADARMVGFDDALRLAFASMAEDTIAIRKRRAERRARSTQ
;
A
#
# COMPACT_ATOMS: atom_id res chain seq x y z
N MET A 1 51.90 -3.80 -9.93
CA MET A 1 52.32 -4.03 -11.33
C MET A 1 51.06 -4.30 -12.16
N ASN A 2 50.53 -3.27 -12.84
CA ASN A 2 50.42 -3.11 -14.31
C ASN A 2 49.77 -4.31 -15.01
N ARG A 3 48.57 -4.28 -15.62
CA ARG A 3 47.91 -3.31 -16.55
C ARG A 3 48.75 -2.93 -17.76
N ARG A 4 49.05 -3.90 -18.63
CA ARG A 4 48.94 -3.87 -20.10
C ARG A 4 49.67 -5.09 -20.70
N ASP A 5 49.18 -5.49 -21.86
CA ASP A 5 49.80 -6.42 -22.81
C ASP A 5 49.58 -7.93 -22.59
N PHE A 6 48.49 -8.43 -23.19
CA PHE A 6 48.64 -9.64 -24.02
C PHE A 6 47.66 -9.63 -25.20
N LEU A 7 48.17 -9.05 -26.29
CA LEU A 7 48.13 -9.60 -27.64
C LEU A 7 46.77 -9.91 -28.28
N VAL A 8 46.35 -8.93 -29.08
CA VAL A 8 45.89 -9.14 -30.46
C VAL A 8 46.83 -10.12 -31.17
N THR A 9 46.34 -11.32 -31.47
CA THR A 9 46.87 -12.18 -32.52
C THR A 9 45.66 -12.80 -33.23
N GLY A 10 45.43 -12.38 -34.47
CA GLY A 10 44.32 -12.85 -35.29
C GLY A 10 44.57 -14.22 -35.91
N SER A 11 43.48 -14.90 -36.27
CA SER A 11 43.35 -15.66 -37.53
C SER A 11 41.99 -16.34 -37.61
N THR A 12 41.21 -15.90 -38.61
CA THR A 12 40.52 -16.75 -39.60
C THR A 12 39.57 -17.85 -39.13
N GLY A 13 38.27 -17.62 -39.38
CA GLY A 13 37.44 -18.61 -40.06
C GLY A 13 36.84 -19.75 -39.22
N ALA A 14 35.74 -19.46 -38.54
CA ALA A 14 34.66 -20.44 -38.38
C ALA A 14 33.33 -19.69 -38.48
N ILE A 15 32.72 -19.72 -39.67
CA ILE A 15 31.32 -19.38 -39.86
C ILE A 15 30.54 -20.53 -39.22
N LEU A 16 30.31 -20.44 -37.91
CA LEU A 16 29.22 -21.16 -37.28
C LEU A 16 27.96 -20.40 -37.66
N ALA A 17 27.25 -20.91 -38.66
CA ALA A 17 25.85 -20.60 -38.88
C ALA A 17 25.09 -21.03 -37.62
N ALA A 18 25.03 -20.15 -36.62
CA ALA A 18 23.97 -20.19 -35.65
C ALA A 18 22.70 -19.96 -36.45
N ALA A 19 22.02 -21.04 -36.80
CA ALA A 19 20.60 -21.01 -37.09
C ALA A 19 19.96 -20.38 -35.86
N GLY A 20 19.85 -19.05 -35.87
CA GLY A 20 19.15 -18.30 -34.87
C GLY A 20 17.75 -18.88 -34.85
N THR A 21 17.40 -19.51 -33.74
CA THR A 21 16.03 -19.46 -33.28
C THR A 21 15.76 -17.98 -33.01
N ALA A 22 15.46 -17.23 -34.08
CA ALA A 22 14.69 -16.01 -34.03
C ALA A 22 13.30 -16.41 -33.53
N GLY A 23 13.24 -16.78 -32.25
CA GLY A 23 12.01 -16.93 -31.52
C GLY A 23 11.42 -15.55 -31.45
N ALA A 24 10.42 -15.31 -32.32
CA ALA A 24 9.41 -14.27 -32.26
C ALA A 24 9.58 -13.25 -31.12
N GLN A 25 10.52 -12.33 -31.27
CA GLN A 25 10.39 -11.01 -30.67
C GLN A 25 9.53 -10.23 -31.65
N GLY A 26 8.23 -10.54 -31.68
CA GLY A 26 7.27 -9.63 -32.28
C GLY A 26 7.52 -8.26 -31.67
N SER A 27 7.60 -7.23 -32.52
CA SER A 27 7.74 -5.85 -32.07
C SER A 27 6.61 -5.56 -31.09
N MET A 28 6.90 -5.58 -29.79
CA MET A 28 5.93 -5.16 -28.79
C MET A 28 5.54 -3.72 -29.14
N PRO A 29 4.25 -3.39 -29.24
CA PRO A 29 3.83 -2.02 -29.49
C PRO A 29 4.52 -1.12 -28.46
N MET A 30 5.11 0.00 -28.91
CA MET A 30 5.69 0.98 -27.99
C MET A 30 4.54 1.67 -27.25
N GLN A 31 4.14 1.08 -26.13
CA GLN A 31 3.22 1.63 -25.16
C GLN A 31 4.04 2.29 -24.05
N SER A 32 3.53 3.39 -23.48
CA SER A 32 4.17 4.01 -22.32
C SER A 32 4.05 3.09 -21.08
N PRO A 33 4.93 3.22 -20.08
CA PRO A 33 4.82 2.43 -18.85
C PRO A 33 3.46 2.57 -18.17
N TRP A 34 2.91 3.79 -18.10
CA TRP A 34 1.62 4.08 -17.46
C TRP A 34 0.45 3.47 -18.23
N ASP A 35 0.41 3.60 -19.56
CA ASP A 35 -0.65 2.98 -20.37
C ASP A 35 -0.67 1.45 -20.21
N TRP A 36 0.52 0.82 -20.10
CA TRP A 36 0.62 -0.63 -19.86
C TRP A 36 0.10 -1.00 -18.46
N THR A 37 0.45 -0.23 -17.43
CA THR A 37 -0.01 -0.49 -16.06
C THR A 37 -1.49 -0.18 -15.84
N ASP A 38 -2.08 0.75 -16.60
CA ASP A 38 -3.52 0.97 -16.55
C ASP A 38 -4.29 -0.24 -17.08
N GLU A 39 -3.79 -0.90 -18.12
CA GLU A 39 -4.41 -2.09 -18.70
C GLU A 39 -4.11 -3.37 -17.90
N HIS A 40 -2.87 -3.53 -17.43
CA HIS A 40 -2.36 -4.80 -16.91
C HIS A 40 -1.83 -4.73 -15.48
N GLY A 41 -1.78 -3.55 -14.89
CA GLY A 41 -1.23 -3.34 -13.56
C GLY A 41 -2.07 -4.02 -12.47
N PRO A 42 -1.47 -4.31 -11.30
CA PRO A 42 -2.14 -4.97 -10.18
C PRO A 42 -3.28 -4.13 -9.59
N ALA A 43 -3.38 -2.84 -9.95
CA ALA A 43 -4.41 -1.91 -9.50
C ALA A 43 -5.43 -1.54 -10.59
N SER A 44 -5.44 -2.20 -11.74
CA SER A 44 -6.42 -1.95 -12.82
C SER A 44 -7.88 -2.23 -12.41
N PHE A 45 -8.10 -2.84 -11.24
CA PHE A 45 -9.43 -3.06 -10.66
C PHE A 45 -10.07 -1.80 -10.04
N LEU A 46 -9.29 -0.74 -9.82
CA LEU A 46 -9.80 0.50 -9.24
C LEU A 46 -10.79 1.18 -10.19
N ARG A 47 -11.89 1.66 -9.62
CA ARG A 47 -12.95 2.36 -10.36
C ARG A 47 -12.88 3.84 -10.09
N THR A 48 -13.22 4.63 -11.10
CA THR A 48 -13.39 6.08 -10.96
C THR A 48 -14.69 6.40 -10.25
N ASP A 49 -14.68 7.33 -9.31
CA ASP A 49 -15.86 7.73 -8.54
C ASP A 49 -15.76 9.20 -8.13
N PRO A 50 -16.59 10.09 -8.71
CA PRO A 50 -16.53 11.52 -8.44
C PRO A 50 -17.02 11.90 -7.03
N ASP A 51 -17.82 11.05 -6.39
CA ASP A 51 -18.47 11.32 -5.10
C ASP A 51 -18.08 10.25 -4.05
N PRO A 52 -16.77 10.06 -3.77
CA PRO A 52 -16.26 8.85 -3.11
C PRO A 52 -16.71 8.71 -1.65
N LEU A 53 -17.13 9.79 -1.01
CA LEU A 53 -17.59 9.82 0.38
C LEU A 53 -19.06 9.39 0.52
N GLU A 54 -19.87 9.52 -0.53
CA GLU A 54 -21.28 9.14 -0.47
C GLU A 54 -21.44 7.62 -0.48
N ASN A 55 -22.06 7.04 0.55
CA ASN A 55 -22.30 5.59 0.67
C ASN A 55 -21.03 4.74 0.46
N GLU A 56 -19.88 5.19 0.98
CA GLU A 56 -18.58 4.57 0.72
C GLU A 56 -18.50 3.09 1.12
N PHE A 57 -19.29 2.63 2.10
CA PHE A 57 -19.31 1.23 2.52
C PHE A 57 -20.13 0.34 1.58
N GLU A 58 -21.08 0.89 0.83
CA GLU A 58 -21.78 0.14 -0.22
C GLU A 58 -20.89 -0.03 -1.45
N LYS A 59 -20.19 1.04 -1.83
CA LYS A 59 -19.26 1.05 -2.97
C LYS A 59 -17.97 0.27 -2.68
N TYR A 60 -17.43 0.44 -1.48
CA TYR A 60 -16.16 -0.13 -1.03
C TYR A 60 -16.33 -0.84 0.33
N PRO A 61 -17.03 -2.00 0.37
CA PRO A 61 -17.34 -2.68 1.64
C PRO A 61 -16.13 -3.36 2.29
N ARG A 62 -15.16 -3.79 1.48
CA ARG A 62 -14.00 -4.56 1.94
C ARG A 62 -12.70 -4.03 1.32
N CYS A 63 -11.64 -4.11 2.09
CA CYS A 63 -10.29 -3.81 1.61
C CYS A 63 -9.88 -4.82 0.52
N PRO A 64 -9.46 -4.36 -0.68
CA PRO A 64 -9.11 -5.26 -1.78
C PRO A 64 -7.86 -6.09 -1.49
N TYR A 65 -6.97 -5.62 -0.61
CA TYR A 65 -5.69 -6.28 -0.33
C TYR A 65 -5.77 -7.39 0.72
N CYS A 66 -6.68 -7.26 1.70
CA CYS A 66 -6.72 -8.20 2.83
C CYS A 66 -8.12 -8.77 3.12
N GLY A 67 -9.17 -8.24 2.51
CA GLY A 67 -10.55 -8.69 2.66
C GLY A 67 -11.23 -8.26 3.96
N MET A 68 -10.62 -7.42 4.79
CA MET A 68 -11.24 -6.91 6.02
C MET A 68 -12.39 -5.95 5.67
N VAL A 69 -13.48 -6.00 6.46
CA VAL A 69 -14.66 -5.14 6.28
C VAL A 69 -14.34 -3.73 6.74
N ARG A 70 -14.44 -2.74 5.85
CA ARG A 70 -13.97 -1.39 6.13
C ARG A 70 -14.76 -0.71 7.24
N GLU A 71 -16.05 -0.96 7.33
CA GLU A 71 -16.92 -0.43 8.39
C GLU A 71 -16.51 -0.93 9.78
N MET A 72 -16.22 -2.23 9.93
CA MET A 72 -15.71 -2.80 11.20
C MET A 72 -14.35 -2.21 11.62
N TRP A 73 -13.55 -1.77 10.65
CA TRP A 73 -12.23 -1.16 10.89
C TRP A 73 -12.27 0.34 10.59
N SER A 74 -13.40 0.98 10.86
CA SER A 74 -13.65 2.38 10.57
C SER A 74 -12.58 3.31 11.15
N HIS A 75 -12.06 3.02 12.34
CA HIS A 75 -11.04 3.82 13.03
C HIS A 75 -9.61 3.73 12.47
N THR A 76 -9.33 2.78 11.57
CA THR A 76 -8.01 2.67 10.93
C THR A 76 -8.07 2.81 9.41
N ARG A 77 -9.27 2.74 8.81
CA ARG A 77 -9.46 2.73 7.37
C ARG A 77 -8.92 3.98 6.69
N HIS A 78 -8.57 3.82 5.43
CA HIS A 78 -8.27 4.92 4.51
C HIS A 78 -9.15 4.83 3.27
N LEU A 79 -9.36 5.98 2.63
CA LEU A 79 -9.97 6.10 1.32
C LEU A 79 -9.06 6.98 0.49
N ILE A 80 -8.37 6.38 -0.48
CA ILE A 80 -7.44 7.09 -1.36
C ILE A 80 -8.20 7.46 -2.63
N VAL A 81 -8.20 8.74 -2.97
CA VAL A 81 -8.72 9.26 -4.23
C VAL A 81 -7.52 9.72 -5.04
N TYR A 82 -7.33 9.15 -6.22
CA TYR A 82 -6.26 9.49 -7.15
C TYR A 82 -6.66 10.65 -8.07
N GLU A 83 -5.69 11.22 -8.77
CA GLU A 83 -5.88 12.37 -9.69
C GLU A 83 -6.82 12.08 -10.86
N ASP A 84 -6.91 10.81 -11.28
CA ASP A 84 -7.84 10.30 -12.30
C ASP A 84 -9.23 9.94 -11.73
N ASP A 85 -9.51 10.37 -10.50
CA ASP A 85 -10.70 10.03 -9.71
C ASP A 85 -10.85 8.54 -9.42
N ALA A 86 -9.83 7.71 -9.66
CA ALA A 86 -9.85 6.32 -9.19
C ALA A 86 -9.79 6.26 -7.66
N VAL A 87 -10.53 5.32 -7.08
CA VAL A 87 -10.72 5.25 -5.63
C VAL A 87 -10.33 3.89 -5.08
N ASP A 88 -9.53 3.91 -4.03
CA ASP A 88 -9.13 2.72 -3.29
C ASP A 88 -9.51 2.81 -1.81
N GLY A 89 -10.52 2.02 -1.44
CA GLY A 89 -10.94 1.84 -0.07
C GLY A 89 -10.11 0.78 0.63
N THR A 90 -9.26 1.18 1.58
CA THR A 90 -8.44 0.24 2.35
C THR A 90 -8.86 0.19 3.83
N CYS A 91 -8.50 -0.89 4.54
CA CYS A 91 -8.89 -1.06 5.96
C CYS A 91 -7.87 -0.49 6.95
N SER A 92 -6.68 -0.11 6.52
CA SER A 92 -5.62 0.39 7.40
C SER A 92 -4.51 1.09 6.63
N LEU A 93 -3.70 1.87 7.34
CA LEU A 93 -2.50 2.50 6.77
C LEU A 93 -1.52 1.48 6.17
N HIS A 94 -1.46 0.26 6.71
CA HIS A 94 -0.66 -0.84 6.12
C HIS A 94 -1.15 -1.19 4.71
N CYS A 95 -2.47 -1.30 4.52
CA CYS A 95 -3.05 -1.58 3.20
C CYS A 95 -3.03 -0.34 2.29
N ALA A 96 -3.16 0.87 2.84
CA ALA A 96 -2.96 2.11 2.10
C ALA A 96 -1.52 2.20 1.54
N ALA A 97 -0.51 1.82 2.33
CA ALA A 97 0.87 1.77 1.87
C ALA A 97 1.07 0.80 0.68
N ILE A 98 0.36 -0.33 0.65
CA ILE A 98 0.36 -1.24 -0.50
C ILE A 98 -0.23 -0.53 -1.72
N SER A 99 -1.41 0.09 -1.58
CA SER A 99 -2.06 0.85 -2.66
C SER A 99 -1.11 1.87 -3.28
N LEU A 100 -0.50 2.72 -2.44
CA LEU A 100 0.43 3.76 -2.87
C LEU A 100 1.69 3.19 -3.53
N SER A 101 2.13 1.99 -3.14
CA SER A 101 3.32 1.35 -3.74
C SER A 101 3.07 0.75 -5.12
N ILE A 102 1.84 0.33 -5.40
CA ILE A 102 1.50 -0.33 -6.65
C ILE A 102 0.86 0.62 -7.67
N ASN A 103 0.41 1.79 -7.23
CA ASN A 103 -0.16 2.86 -8.04
C ASN A 103 0.87 4.00 -8.26
N MET A 104 2.08 3.67 -8.70
CA MET A 104 3.18 4.65 -8.78
C MET A 104 2.93 5.81 -9.75
N ASP A 105 2.18 5.56 -10.82
CA ASP A 105 1.86 6.57 -11.83
C ASP A 105 0.57 7.35 -11.52
N ARG A 106 -0.15 6.99 -10.44
CA ARG A 106 -1.35 7.70 -9.99
C ARG A 106 -1.02 8.55 -8.78
N GLY A 107 -0.97 9.87 -8.96
CA GLY A 107 -0.84 10.81 -7.86
C GLY A 107 -2.07 10.76 -6.94
N PRO A 108 -1.93 10.70 -5.61
CA PRO A 108 -3.08 10.84 -4.71
C PRO A 108 -3.58 12.29 -4.72
N LYS A 109 -4.83 12.50 -5.12
CA LYS A 109 -5.56 13.77 -5.06
C LYS A 109 -5.96 14.10 -3.62
N THR A 110 -6.48 13.12 -2.89
CA THR A 110 -6.79 13.25 -1.45
C THR A 110 -6.75 11.87 -0.81
N ILE A 111 -6.19 11.80 0.39
CA ILE A 111 -6.21 10.58 1.21
C ILE A 111 -7.01 10.89 2.45
N TYR A 112 -8.14 10.23 2.61
CA TYR A 112 -8.93 10.31 3.83
C TYR A 112 -8.53 9.19 4.79
N ALA A 113 -8.60 9.46 6.09
CA ALA A 113 -8.46 8.47 7.14
C ALA A 113 -9.63 8.53 8.11
N GLY A 114 -9.99 7.38 8.70
CA GLY A 114 -10.97 7.34 9.77
C GLY A 114 -10.44 8.04 11.02
N ASP A 115 -11.22 8.97 11.57
CA ASP A 115 -10.87 9.68 12.81
C ASP A 115 -11.08 8.76 14.03
N ALA A 116 -9.98 8.20 14.54
CA ALA A 116 -9.99 7.33 15.71
C ALA A 116 -10.43 8.05 16.99
N GLY A 117 -10.33 9.39 17.02
CA GLY A 117 -10.77 10.22 18.13
C GLY A 117 -12.27 10.52 18.15
N ALA A 118 -12.99 10.34 17.04
CA ALA A 118 -14.41 10.67 16.97
C ALA A 118 -15.26 9.79 17.89
N ASP A 119 -16.33 10.36 18.44
CA ASP A 119 -17.22 9.65 19.37
C ASP A 119 -18.23 8.74 18.65
N ALA A 120 -18.42 8.94 17.34
CA ALA A 120 -19.28 8.10 16.50
C ALA A 120 -18.84 6.63 16.52
N GLU A 121 -19.80 5.71 16.44
CA GLU A 121 -19.52 4.26 16.35
C GLU A 121 -18.74 3.94 15.06
N ILE A 122 -19.25 4.45 13.94
CA ILE A 122 -18.54 4.45 12.66
C ILE A 122 -17.74 5.74 12.56
N LYS A 123 -16.41 5.63 12.59
CA LYS A 123 -15.54 6.81 12.57
C LYS A 123 -15.72 7.59 11.26
N PRO A 124 -15.90 8.92 11.29
CA PRO A 124 -15.97 9.72 10.08
C PRO A 124 -14.62 9.76 9.39
N LEU A 125 -14.63 10.02 8.09
CA LEU A 125 -13.41 10.29 7.33
C LEU A 125 -13.03 11.76 7.45
N ALA A 126 -11.74 12.02 7.61
CA ALA A 126 -11.13 13.36 7.53
C ALA A 126 -9.90 13.31 6.62
N ASP A 127 -9.51 14.46 6.06
CA ASP A 127 -8.32 14.55 5.22
C ASP A 127 -7.07 14.26 6.06
N SER A 128 -6.36 13.19 5.69
CA SER A 128 -5.18 12.72 6.41
C SER A 128 -4.01 13.69 6.40
N ALA A 129 -3.96 14.62 5.45
CA ALA A 129 -2.94 15.68 5.41
C ALA A 129 -3.03 16.60 6.64
N GLY A 130 -4.24 16.80 7.19
CA GLY A 130 -4.49 17.62 8.38
C GLY A 130 -4.52 16.83 9.69
N MET A 131 -4.33 15.50 9.66
CA MET A 131 -4.48 14.64 10.83
C MET A 131 -3.15 14.36 11.53
N THR A 132 -3.25 14.09 12.83
CA THR A 132 -2.13 13.58 13.63
C THR A 132 -2.23 12.07 13.79
N TYR A 133 -1.15 11.36 13.51
CA TYR A 133 -1.06 9.92 13.71
C TYR A 133 -0.38 9.59 15.03
N VAL A 134 -1.06 8.82 15.88
CA VAL A 134 -0.45 8.27 17.11
C VAL A 134 0.08 6.87 16.81
N ILE A 135 1.40 6.73 16.92
CA ILE A 135 2.10 5.47 16.81
C ILE A 135 2.21 4.89 18.21
N ASP A 136 1.50 3.80 18.49
CA ASP A 136 1.42 3.20 19.83
C ASP A 136 1.88 1.74 19.79
N PRO A 137 3.10 1.42 20.25
CA PRO A 137 3.62 0.05 20.29
C PRO A 137 2.91 -0.88 21.28
N SER A 138 2.19 -0.32 22.27
CA SER A 138 1.44 -1.09 23.26
C SER A 138 0.10 -1.60 22.74
N LYS A 139 -0.39 -1.00 21.65
CA LYS A 139 -1.65 -1.37 20.99
C LYS A 139 -1.41 -2.07 19.67
N MET A 140 -2.19 -3.13 19.45
CA MET A 140 -2.23 -3.81 18.16
C MET A 140 -2.90 -2.92 17.11
N GLY A 141 -2.30 -2.84 15.92
CA GLY A 141 -2.91 -2.16 14.78
C GLY A 141 -3.68 -3.10 13.85
N THR A 142 -4.36 -2.52 12.87
CA THR A 142 -5.05 -3.27 11.82
C THR A 142 -4.06 -3.69 10.74
N MET A 143 -3.85 -4.99 10.59
CA MET A 143 -2.83 -5.59 9.70
C MET A 143 -1.39 -5.25 10.06
N THR A 144 -1.13 -4.78 11.28
CA THR A 144 0.22 -4.44 11.74
C THR A 144 0.39 -4.69 13.24
N ARG A 145 1.61 -4.95 13.71
CA ARG A 145 1.89 -5.15 15.14
C ARG A 145 1.76 -3.86 15.96
N VAL A 146 2.10 -2.71 15.38
CA VAL A 146 2.13 -1.40 16.06
C VAL A 146 1.01 -0.54 15.52
N SER A 147 0.16 -0.04 16.41
CA SER A 147 -0.93 0.86 16.06
C SER A 147 -0.42 2.16 15.42
N LYS A 148 -1.18 2.67 14.44
CA LYS A 148 -0.92 3.90 13.68
C LYS A 148 -2.25 4.61 13.41
N TRP A 149 -2.93 5.05 14.46
CA TRP A 149 -4.29 5.60 14.39
C TRP A 149 -4.25 7.09 14.08
N ALA A 150 -5.15 7.54 13.20
CA ALA A 150 -5.24 8.93 12.77
C ALA A 150 -6.29 9.68 13.61
N TYR A 151 -5.98 10.93 13.96
CA TYR A 151 -6.84 11.80 14.77
C TYR A 151 -7.00 13.14 14.05
N ALA A 152 -8.24 13.55 13.83
CA ALA A 152 -8.55 14.88 13.27
C ALA A 152 -8.38 16.00 14.30
N ASP A 153 -8.62 15.69 15.57
CA ASP A 153 -8.45 16.60 16.70
C ASP A 153 -7.07 16.39 17.36
N PRO A 154 -6.18 17.40 17.36
CA PRO A 154 -4.87 17.33 18.00
C PRO A 154 -4.93 17.03 19.50
N ASP A 155 -5.93 17.54 20.22
CA ASP A 155 -6.05 17.35 21.67
C ASP A 155 -6.39 15.88 21.98
N LYS A 156 -7.22 15.26 21.14
CA LYS A 156 -7.51 13.82 21.21
C LYS A 156 -6.29 12.97 20.86
N ALA A 157 -5.46 13.42 19.92
CA ALA A 157 -4.20 12.77 19.58
C ALA A 157 -3.22 12.82 20.77
N GLU A 158 -3.09 13.98 21.42
CA GLU A 158 -2.21 14.17 22.59
C GLU A 158 -2.68 13.34 23.78
N ALA A 159 -3.99 13.31 24.04
CA ALA A 159 -4.57 12.47 25.08
C ALA A 159 -4.30 10.97 24.82
N ALA A 160 -4.44 10.53 23.56
CA ALA A 160 -4.16 9.15 23.18
C ALA A 160 -2.67 8.78 23.29
N ALA A 161 -1.77 9.70 22.94
CA ALA A 161 -0.33 9.52 23.06
C ALA A 161 0.11 9.50 24.52
N SER A 162 -0.41 10.41 25.34
CA SER A 162 -0.08 10.51 26.78
C SER A 162 -0.54 9.30 27.59
N ALA A 163 -1.52 8.55 27.09
CA ALA A 163 -1.99 7.31 27.71
C ALA A 163 -1.04 6.10 27.53
N ALA A 164 0.02 6.22 26.73
CA ALA A 164 0.96 5.13 26.45
C ALA A 164 2.42 5.62 26.51
N ALA A 165 3.25 4.95 27.31
CA ALA A 165 4.61 5.41 27.62
C ALA A 165 5.52 5.59 26.38
N ASP A 166 5.37 4.72 25.36
CA ASP A 166 6.20 4.73 24.15
C ASP A 166 5.44 5.23 22.91
N ALA A 167 4.27 5.86 23.11
CA ALA A 167 3.52 6.41 22.00
C ALA A 167 4.13 7.73 21.51
N ARG A 168 4.04 7.97 20.21
CA ARG A 168 4.48 9.23 19.60
C ARG A 168 3.50 9.74 18.56
N MET A 169 3.39 11.05 18.47
CA MET A 169 2.60 11.74 17.46
C MET A 169 3.47 12.06 16.25
N VAL A 170 2.97 11.77 15.05
CA VAL A 170 3.64 12.05 13.78
C VAL A 170 2.62 12.49 12.72
N GLY A 171 3.09 13.10 11.63
CA GLY A 171 2.26 13.37 10.45
C GLY A 171 2.07 12.14 9.56
N PHE A 172 1.26 12.29 8.51
CA PHE A 172 0.96 11.20 7.55
C PHE A 172 2.22 10.56 6.96
N ASP A 173 3.16 11.36 6.44
CA ASP A 173 4.36 10.84 5.76
C ASP A 173 5.21 9.95 6.67
N ASP A 174 5.39 10.35 7.92
CA ASP A 174 6.14 9.56 8.90
C ASP A 174 5.38 8.30 9.31
N ALA A 175 4.07 8.37 9.46
CA ALA A 175 3.24 7.19 9.68
C ALA A 175 3.33 6.21 8.50
N LEU A 176 3.36 6.72 7.26
CA LEU A 176 3.52 5.95 6.03
C LEU A 176 4.91 5.29 5.95
N ARG A 177 5.99 6.03 6.24
CA ARG A 177 7.35 5.46 6.35
C ARG A 177 7.40 4.31 7.36
N LEU A 178 6.74 4.47 8.50
CA LEU A 178 6.65 3.41 9.52
C LEU A 178 5.81 2.21 9.08
N ALA A 179 4.76 2.44 8.29
CA ALA A 179 3.98 1.36 7.69
C ALA A 179 4.84 0.56 6.71
N PHE A 180 5.66 1.21 5.88
CA PHE A 180 6.62 0.55 5.00
C PHE A 180 7.68 -0.22 5.77
N ALA A 181 8.30 0.40 6.78
CA ALA A 181 9.35 -0.22 7.56
C ALA A 181 8.88 -1.49 8.30
N SER A 182 7.63 -1.55 8.76
CA SER A 182 7.09 -2.73 9.44
C SER A 182 6.45 -3.77 8.51
N MET A 183 6.26 -3.46 7.22
CA MET A 183 5.44 -4.26 6.30
C MET A 183 5.94 -5.70 6.12
N ALA A 184 7.25 -5.91 6.08
CA ALA A 184 7.84 -7.24 5.92
C ALA A 184 7.49 -8.16 7.10
N GLU A 185 7.74 -7.69 8.32
CA GLU A 185 7.43 -8.43 9.55
C GLU A 185 5.93 -8.66 9.72
N ASP A 186 5.13 -7.63 9.44
CA ASP A 186 3.67 -7.73 9.43
C ASP A 186 3.21 -8.83 8.47
N THR A 187 3.75 -8.85 7.24
CA THR A 187 3.42 -9.83 6.20
C THR A 187 3.77 -11.26 6.63
N ILE A 188 4.97 -11.48 7.17
CA ILE A 188 5.40 -12.80 7.67
C ILE A 188 4.42 -13.30 8.75
N ALA A 189 4.11 -12.46 9.73
CA ALA A 189 3.23 -12.81 10.83
C ALA A 189 1.78 -13.07 10.37
N ILE A 190 1.25 -12.24 9.45
CA ILE A 190 -0.09 -12.41 8.86
C ILE A 190 -0.19 -13.74 8.11
N ARG A 191 0.80 -14.06 7.27
CA ARG A 191 0.80 -15.30 6.48
C ARG A 191 0.79 -16.53 7.37
N LYS A 192 1.62 -16.53 8.43
CA LYS A 192 1.63 -17.59 9.44
C LYS A 192 0.25 -17.77 10.09
N ARG A 193 -0.32 -16.70 10.66
CA ARG A 193 -1.65 -16.76 11.31
C ARG A 193 -2.76 -17.23 10.37
N ARG A 194 -2.75 -16.79 9.11
CA ARG A 194 -3.74 -17.20 8.10
C ARG A 194 -3.57 -18.66 7.69
N ALA A 195 -2.34 -19.18 7.61
CA ALA A 195 -2.09 -20.60 7.34
C ALA A 195 -2.63 -21.47 8.49
N GLU A 196 -2.30 -21.12 9.73
CA GLU A 196 -2.79 -21.83 10.93
C GLU A 196 -4.33 -21.81 11.01
N ARG A 197 -4.97 -20.67 10.73
CA ARG A 197 -6.44 -20.58 10.74
C ARG A 197 -7.08 -21.48 9.69
N ARG A 198 -6.51 -21.55 8.48
CA ARG A 198 -7.00 -22.43 7.42
C ARG A 198 -6.85 -23.90 7.79
N ALA A 199 -5.71 -24.29 8.36
CA ALA A 199 -5.48 -25.66 8.81
C ALA A 199 -6.46 -26.09 9.92
N ARG A 200 -6.90 -25.16 10.79
CA ARG A 200 -7.93 -25.43 11.81
C ARG A 200 -9.35 -25.50 11.25
N SER A 201 -9.66 -24.77 10.19
CA SER A 201 -11.02 -24.77 9.60
C SER A 201 -11.29 -25.95 8.67
N THR A 202 -10.24 -26.67 8.26
CA THR A 202 -10.34 -27.89 7.43
C THR A 202 -10.34 -29.18 8.27
N GLN A 203 -10.23 -29.06 9.59
CA GLN A 203 -10.43 -30.14 10.57
C GLN A 203 -11.85 -30.06 11.12
#